data_AF-A0A7V9B4H0-F1
#
_entry.id   AF-A0A7V9B4H0-F1
#
_cell.length_a   1.000
_cell.length_b   1.000
_cell.length_c   1.000
_cell.angle_alpha   90.00
_cell.angle_beta   90.00
_cell.angle_gamma   90.00
#
_symmetry.space_group_name_H-M   'P 1'
#
loop_
_entity.id
_entity.type
_entity.pdbx_description
1 polymer ?
#
loop_
_entity_poly.entity_id
_entity_poly.type
_entity_poly.pdbx_seq_one_letter_code
_entity_poly.pdbx_strand_id
1 'polypeptide(L)'
;MPTALAPAAPAAARQLALLDSDSPPAGGAATRREVLPGVVHIAGWLDDAAQRDLVGQFRRWAVPPAGLRHPRVPRGHLMSVESVCLGWHWQ
;
A
#
# COMPACT_ATOMS: atom_id res chain seq x y z
N MET A 1 11.33 -18.67 12.70
CA MET A 1 10.42 -19.29 11.71
C MET A 1 10.55 -18.51 10.42
N PRO A 2 11.00 -19.10 9.30
CA PRO A 2 10.99 -18.40 8.02
C PRO A 2 9.53 -18.16 7.63
N THR A 3 9.16 -16.93 7.29
CA THR A 3 7.83 -16.64 6.74
C THR A 3 7.75 -17.26 5.36
N ALA A 4 7.14 -18.44 5.26
CA ALA A 4 6.73 -18.99 3.98
C ALA A 4 5.60 -18.10 3.43
N LEU A 5 5.76 -17.61 2.19
CA LEU A 5 4.69 -16.90 1.52
C LEU A 5 3.51 -17.88 1.37
N ALA A 6 2.33 -17.51 1.88
CA ALA A 6 1.15 -18.33 1.70
C ALA A 6 0.89 -18.54 0.20
N PRO A 7 0.42 -19.72 -0.24
CA PRO A 7 0.00 -19.92 -1.62
C PRO A 7 -1.03 -18.84 -1.96
N ALA A 8 -0.95 -18.29 -3.17
CA ALA A 8 -1.82 -17.21 -3.60
C ALA A 8 -3.28 -17.61 -3.38
N ALA A 9 -3.95 -16.94 -2.45
CA ALA A 9 -5.39 -17.10 -2.28
C ALA A 9 -6.06 -16.68 -3.59
N PRO A 10 -7.18 -17.32 -4.00
CA PRO A 10 -7.99 -16.82 -5.11
C PRO A 10 -8.28 -15.34 -4.84
N ALA A 11 -8.02 -14.49 -5.84
CA ALA A 11 -8.11 -13.05 -5.73
C ALA A 11 -9.38 -12.69 -4.98
N ALA A 12 -9.23 -12.10 -3.78
CA ALA A 12 -10.37 -11.71 -2.99
C ALA A 12 -11.18 -10.72 -3.82
N ALA A 13 -12.35 -11.17 -4.30
CA ALA A 13 -13.23 -10.45 -5.22
C ALA A 13 -13.71 -9.08 -4.73
N ARG A 14 -13.24 -8.63 -3.56
CA ARG A 14 -13.64 -7.40 -2.88
C ARG A 14 -12.53 -6.38 -2.73
N GLN A 15 -11.27 -6.70 -3.05
CA GLN A 15 -10.18 -5.72 -3.02
C GLN A 15 -9.84 -5.14 -4.40
N LEU A 16 -10.27 -5.79 -5.50
CA LEU A 16 -9.93 -5.38 -6.87
C LEU A 16 -11.04 -4.68 -7.66
N ALA A 17 -12.24 -4.45 -7.10
CA ALA A 17 -13.26 -3.65 -7.80
C ALA A 17 -12.78 -2.21 -8.10
N LEU A 18 -11.77 -1.72 -7.36
CA LEU A 18 -11.07 -0.45 -7.61
C LEU A 18 -10.11 -0.49 -8.82
N LEU A 19 -9.73 -1.67 -9.30
CA LEU A 19 -8.81 -1.90 -10.42
C LEU A 19 -9.52 -2.45 -11.68
N ASP A 20 -10.78 -2.87 -11.56
CA ASP A 20 -11.65 -3.34 -12.65
C ASP A 20 -12.49 -2.21 -13.28
N SER A 21 -12.37 -0.97 -12.77
CA SER A 21 -13.06 0.16 -13.38
C SER A 21 -12.34 0.57 -14.67
N ASP A 22 -12.99 0.42 -15.82
CA ASP A 22 -12.62 0.92 -17.15
C ASP A 22 -12.38 2.45 -17.21
N SER A 23 -12.48 3.15 -16.09
CA SER A 23 -12.14 4.56 -16.01
C SER A 23 -10.62 4.66 -15.98
N PRO A 24 -9.99 5.32 -16.98
CA PRO A 24 -8.58 5.66 -16.85
C PRO A 24 -8.42 6.45 -15.55
N PRO A 25 -7.34 6.23 -14.77
CA PRO A 25 -7.03 7.13 -13.69
C PRO A 25 -6.92 8.52 -14.32
N ALA A 26 -7.63 9.49 -13.75
CA ALA A 26 -7.45 10.87 -14.14
C ALA A 26 -5.93 11.14 -14.12
N GLY A 27 -5.40 11.72 -15.21
CA GLY A 27 -4.01 12.18 -15.37
C GLY A 27 -2.95 11.14 -15.75
N GLY A 28 -2.62 11.07 -17.05
CA GLY A 28 -1.46 10.35 -17.60
C GLY A 28 -1.76 8.90 -18.00
N ALA A 29 -1.14 8.40 -19.07
CA ALA A 29 -1.38 7.06 -19.60
C ALA A 29 -0.88 6.00 -18.61
N ALA A 30 -1.73 5.57 -17.68
CA ALA A 30 -1.41 4.47 -16.78
C ALA A 30 -1.04 3.23 -17.59
N THR A 31 0.05 2.57 -17.21
CA THR A 31 0.54 1.37 -17.91
C THR A 31 0.44 0.16 -17.00
N ARG A 32 -0.19 -0.89 -17.50
CA ARG A 32 -0.37 -2.16 -16.80
C ARG A 32 0.63 -3.19 -17.32
N ARG A 33 1.37 -3.84 -16.42
CA ARG A 33 2.33 -4.91 -16.74
C ARG A 33 2.22 -6.06 -15.75
N GLU A 34 2.06 -7.28 -16.24
CA GLU A 34 2.21 -8.48 -15.41
C GLU A 34 3.71 -8.73 -15.17
N VAL A 35 4.12 -8.81 -13.91
CA VAL A 35 5.53 -8.97 -13.50
C VAL A 35 5.86 -10.41 -13.10
N LEU A 36 4.85 -11.15 -12.63
CA LEU A 36 4.85 -12.58 -12.30
C LEU A 36 3.41 -13.09 -12.49
N PRO A 37 3.18 -14.42 -12.62
CA PRO A 37 1.83 -14.97 -12.72
C PRO A 37 0.91 -14.46 -11.61
N GLY A 38 -0.12 -13.71 -11.97
CA GLY A 38 -1.10 -13.13 -11.03
C GLY A 38 -0.64 -11.86 -10.29
N VAL A 39 0.53 -11.30 -10.61
CA VAL A 39 1.06 -10.05 -10.02
C VAL A 39 1.16 -8.97 -11.08
N VAL A 40 0.47 -7.86 -10.86
CA VAL A 40 0.34 -6.76 -11.83
C VAL A 40 0.90 -5.47 -11.24
N HIS A 41 1.74 -4.80 -12.01
CA HIS A 41 2.19 -3.43 -11.75
C HIS A 41 1.41 -2.46 -12.64
N ILE A 42 0.84 -1.41 -12.03
CA ILE A 42 0.14 -0.33 -12.72
C ILE A 42 0.90 0.97 -12.44
N ALA A 43 1.74 1.39 -13.39
CA ALA A 43 2.44 2.67 -13.26
C ALA A 43 1.49 3.81 -13.64
N GLY A 44 1.60 4.95 -12.94
CA GLY A 44 0.74 6.11 -13.19
C GLY A 44 -0.71 5.92 -12.73
N TRP A 45 -0.96 5.05 -11.76
CA TRP A 45 -2.31 4.79 -11.26
C TRP A 45 -2.95 5.99 -10.51
N LEU A 46 -2.13 6.84 -9.89
CA LEU A 46 -2.59 8.06 -9.22
C LEU A 46 -2.09 9.27 -10.02
N ASP A 47 -2.97 10.20 -10.39
CA ASP A 47 -2.50 11.51 -10.84
C ASP A 47 -1.76 12.26 -9.73
N ASP A 48 -1.06 13.31 -10.14
CA ASP A 48 -0.35 14.21 -9.24
C ASP A 48 -1.27 14.82 -8.17
N ALA A 49 -2.56 15.03 -8.45
CA ALA A 49 -3.50 15.59 -7.48
C ALA A 49 -3.78 14.59 -6.35
N ALA A 50 -4.10 13.35 -6.69
CA ALA A 50 -4.30 12.26 -5.74
C ALA A 50 -2.99 11.92 -4.99
N GLN A 51 -1.84 11.95 -5.65
CA GLN A 51 -0.54 11.78 -4.99
C GLN A 51 -0.30 12.88 -3.93
N ARG A 52 -0.54 14.15 -4.28
CA ARG A 52 -0.40 15.27 -3.33
C ARG A 52 -1.36 15.16 -2.16
N ASP A 53 -2.61 14.81 -2.42
CA ASP A 53 -3.60 14.61 -1.36
C ASP A 53 -3.16 13.50 -0.42
N LEU A 54 -2.76 12.33 -0.93
CA LEU A 54 -2.29 11.20 -0.14
C LEU A 54 -1.09 11.58 0.77
N VAL A 55 -0.12 12.33 0.25
CA VAL A 55 1.00 12.86 1.05
C VAL A 55 0.51 13.82 2.13
N GLY A 56 -0.47 14.66 1.82
CA GLY A 56 -1.14 15.52 2.79
C GLY A 56 -1.82 14.75 3.90
N GLN A 57 -2.54 13.67 3.58
CA GLN A 57 -3.18 12.80 4.57
C GLN A 57 -2.15 12.07 5.42
N PHE A 58 -1.10 11.51 4.81
CA PHE A 58 0.01 10.86 5.51
C PHE A 58 0.63 11.76 6.58
N ARG A 59 0.92 13.02 6.24
CA ARG A 59 1.45 13.99 7.21
C ARG A 59 0.52 14.21 8.40
N ARG A 60 -0.80 14.18 8.19
CA ARG A 60 -1.78 14.27 9.27
C ARG A 60 -1.81 13.01 10.12
N TRP A 61 -1.63 11.82 9.53
CA TRP A 61 -1.60 10.57 10.29
C TRP A 61 -0.28 10.33 11.04
N ALA A 62 0.80 10.92 10.54
CA ALA A 62 2.15 10.81 11.12
C ALA A 62 2.29 11.48 12.50
N VAL A 63 1.32 12.31 12.91
CA VAL A 63 1.28 12.94 14.23
C VAL A 63 0.55 12.04 15.25
N PRO A 64 0.74 12.25 16.57
CA PRO A 64 0.00 11.51 17.60
C PRO A 64 -1.53 11.60 17.40
N PRO A 65 -2.30 10.56 17.78
CA PRO A 65 -1.94 9.46 18.68
C PRO A 65 -1.33 8.21 18.01
N ALA A 66 -1.46 8.04 16.69
CA ALA A 66 -0.87 6.89 15.99
C ALA A 66 0.65 7.07 15.82
N GLY A 67 1.06 8.21 15.25
CA GLY A 67 2.45 8.62 15.14
C GLY A 67 3.32 7.78 14.21
N LEU A 68 4.35 8.39 13.63
CA LEU A 68 5.45 7.64 13.04
C LEU A 68 6.25 6.92 14.14
N ARG A 69 6.62 5.68 13.85
CA ARG A 69 7.50 4.88 14.73
C ARG A 69 8.46 4.06 13.90
N HIS A 70 9.64 3.78 14.47
CA HIS A 70 10.55 2.77 13.96
C HIS A 70 10.07 1.36 14.39
N PRO A 71 9.56 0.51 13.48
CA PRO A 71 9.15 -0.84 13.86
C PRO A 71 10.35 -1.68 14.31
N ARG A 72 10.13 -2.56 15.29
CA ARG A 72 11.12 -3.57 15.66
C ARG A 72 10.99 -4.81 14.77
N VAL A 73 12.11 -5.26 14.21
CA VAL A 73 12.16 -6.56 13.52
C VAL A 73 12.18 -7.70 14.54
N PRO A 74 11.88 -8.96 14.16
CA PRO A 74 11.79 -10.08 15.10
C PRO A 74 13.03 -10.34 15.96
N ARG A 75 14.22 -9.92 15.50
CA ARG A 75 15.48 -10.02 16.26
C ARG A 75 15.75 -8.82 17.20
N GLY A 76 14.82 -7.89 17.32
CA GLY A 76 14.86 -6.77 18.27
C GLY A 76 15.46 -5.47 17.74
N HIS A 77 16.13 -5.48 16.58
CA HIS A 77 16.65 -4.25 15.95
C HIS A 77 15.51 -3.36 15.46
N LEU A 78 15.72 -2.04 15.47
CA LEU A 78 14.80 -1.07 14.87
C LEU A 78 15.06 -0.97 13.37
N MET A 79 14.00 -0.83 12.58
CA MET A 79 14.12 -0.45 11.18
C MET A 79 14.47 1.04 11.08
N SER A 80 15.33 1.40 10.12
CA SER A 80 15.61 2.81 9.80
C SER A 80 14.39 3.52 9.23
N VAL A 81 13.49 2.77 8.58
CA VAL A 81 12.21 3.27 8.08
C VAL A 81 11.25 3.50 9.26
N GLU A 82 10.57 4.63 9.21
CA GLU A 82 9.43 4.92 10.07
C GLU A 82 8.11 4.59 9.37
N SER A 83 7.13 4.12 10.12
CA SER A 83 5.80 3.82 9.58
C SER A 83 4.70 4.14 10.58
N VAL A 84 3.50 4.41 10.06
CA VAL A 84 2.25 4.53 10.82
C VAL A 84 1.24 3.54 10.26
N CYS A 85 0.40 2.97 11.11
CA CYS A 85 -0.66 2.05 10.69
C CYS A 85 -2.01 2.76 10.83
N LEU A 86 -2.87 2.60 9.82
CA LEU A 86 -4.22 3.14 9.80
C LEU A 86 -5.23 2.01 10.01
N GLY A 87 -6.38 2.32 10.59
CA GLY A 87 -7.44 1.36 10.89
C GLY A 87 -7.35 0.80 12.30
N TRP A 88 -7.85 -0.43 12.48
CA TRP A 88 -7.94 -1.07 13.79
C TRP A 88 -6.56 -1.47 14.30
N HIS A 89 -6.20 -0.94 15.47
CA HIS A 89 -5.06 -1.45 16.21
C HIS A 89 -5.51 -2.71 16.95
N TRP A 90 -5.07 -3.87 16.46
CA TRP A 90 -5.25 -5.12 17.20
C TRP A 90 -4.19 -5.17 18.30
N GLN A 91 -4.65 -5.18 19.55
CA GLN A 91 -3.80 -5.42 20.71
C GLN A 91 -3.48 -6.91 20.85
#